data_AF-A0A7R9XXY6-F1
#
_entry.id   AF-A0A7R9XXY6-F1
#
_cell.length_a   1.000
_cell.length_b   1.000
_cell.length_c   1.000
_cell.angle_alpha   90.00
_cell.angle_beta   90.00
_cell.angle_gamma   90.00
#
_symmetry.space_group_name_H-M   'P 1'
#
loop_
_entity.id
_entity.type
_entity.pdbx_description
1 polymer ?
#
loop_
_entity_poly.entity_id
_entity_poly.type
_entity_poly.pdbx_seq_one_letter_code
_entity_poly.pdbx_strand_id
1 'polypeptide(L)'
;ASFEHANIFRVSVAAAPLAAWVKANVKYSIILEKIKPLEDDLQDLVDSLERSKQRVVQCERDLVDLDQEVVDLKAEFGRRTGEAESLKLSLKKAEDQLEAAERLLGKLGGEKARWEEQVSAIDATTQALPRDSLLAAGFITYLPSLPEDKRQDAMTQWTSILGVGRFDLRRFMSSESEMLTWKAEGLPGDGLS
;
A
#
# COMPACT_ATOMS: atom_id res chain seq x y z
N ALA A 1 58.47 18.86 88.00
CA ALA A 1 58.70 19.85 86.93
C ALA A 1 58.03 21.18 87.30
N SER A 2 58.57 22.33 86.89
CA SER A 2 58.13 23.68 87.35
C SER A 2 56.67 24.05 86.96
N PHE A 3 56.08 23.36 85.97
CA PHE A 3 54.76 23.65 85.39
C PHE A 3 53.64 22.66 85.81
N GLU A 4 53.55 22.37 87.10
CA GLU A 4 52.44 21.61 87.69
C GLU A 4 51.48 22.53 88.46
N HIS A 5 50.18 22.27 88.31
CA HIS A 5 49.12 23.12 88.85
C HIS A 5 49.27 23.31 90.37
N ALA A 6 49.60 22.24 91.11
CA ALA A 6 49.80 22.28 92.55
C ALA A 6 50.98 23.18 92.99
N ASN A 7 52.06 23.26 92.19
CA ASN A 7 53.23 24.07 92.50
C ASN A 7 53.01 25.56 92.18
N ILE A 8 52.29 25.88 91.10
CA ILE A 8 51.99 27.27 90.70
C ILE A 8 50.90 27.88 91.59
N PHE A 9 49.88 27.10 91.96
CA PHE A 9 48.80 27.53 92.86
C PHE A 9 49.33 27.91 94.25
N ARG A 10 50.38 27.23 94.73
CA ARG A 10 51.04 27.53 96.01
C ARG A 10 51.76 28.88 96.04
N VAL A 11 52.16 29.41 94.89
CA VAL A 11 52.91 30.67 94.75
C VAL A 11 52.01 31.82 94.28
N SER A 12 50.99 31.55 93.46
CA SER A 12 50.00 32.54 93.03
C SER A 12 48.69 31.90 92.59
N VAL A 13 47.60 32.23 93.29
CA VAL A 13 46.24 31.73 93.04
C VAL A 13 45.70 32.22 91.69
N ALA A 14 46.00 33.46 91.29
CA ALA A 14 45.58 34.03 90.01
C ALA A 14 46.41 33.51 88.81
N ALA A 15 47.67 33.12 89.02
CA ALA A 15 48.54 32.63 87.94
C ALA A 15 48.29 31.15 87.57
N ALA A 16 47.75 30.34 88.49
CA ALA A 16 47.47 28.93 88.27
C ALA A 16 46.46 28.62 87.13
N PRO A 17 45.31 29.32 86.98
CA PRO A 17 44.41 29.12 85.85
C PRO A 17 45.00 29.60 84.52
N LEU A 18 45.78 30.69 84.52
CA LEU A 18 46.51 31.14 83.33
C LEU A 18 47.55 30.11 82.86
N ALA A 19 48.30 29.51 83.79
CA ALA A 19 49.24 28.43 83.46
C ALA A 19 48.53 27.18 82.92
N ALA A 20 47.34 26.85 83.43
CA ALA A 20 46.52 25.76 82.89
C ALA A 20 46.01 26.07 81.47
N TRP A 21 45.58 27.31 81.22
CA TRP A 21 45.16 27.79 79.90
C TRP A 21 46.30 27.71 78.89
N VAL A 22 47.51 28.16 79.23
CA VAL A 22 48.70 28.03 78.35
C VAL A 22 49.01 26.55 78.07
N LYS A 23 48.96 25.68 79.08
CA LYS A 23 49.18 24.24 78.91
C LYS A 23 48.12 23.59 78.01
N ALA A 24 46.87 24.02 78.09
CA ALA A 24 45.79 23.58 77.22
C ALA A 24 46.01 24.06 75.78
N ASN A 25 46.42 25.31 75.57
CA ASN A 25 46.73 25.85 74.24
C ASN A 25 47.91 25.14 73.57
N VAL A 26 48.98 24.82 74.32
CA VAL A 26 50.12 24.05 73.79
C VAL A 26 49.70 22.63 73.40
N LYS A 27 48.90 21.96 74.23
CA LYS A 27 48.35 20.63 73.89
C LYS A 27 47.44 20.70 72.67
N TYR A 28 46.59 21.72 72.61
CA TYR A 28 45.70 21.96 71.48
C TYR A 28 46.50 22.19 70.19
N SER A 29 47.57 22.98 70.22
CA SER A 29 48.45 23.22 69.06
C SER A 29 49.05 21.93 68.49
N ILE A 30 49.56 21.04 69.34
CA ILE A 30 50.15 19.76 68.91
C ILE A 30 49.10 18.83 68.30
N ILE A 31 47.90 18.85 68.86
CA ILE A 31 46.77 18.06 68.34
C ILE A 31 46.27 18.67 67.03
N LEU A 32 46.19 20.00 66.93
CA LEU A 32 45.76 20.73 65.76
C LEU A 32 46.69 20.48 64.55
N GLU A 33 48.01 20.45 64.77
CA GLU A 33 48.97 20.07 63.71
C GLU A 33 48.70 18.67 63.13
N LYS A 34 48.19 17.74 63.96
CA LYS A 34 47.82 16.40 63.50
C LYS A 34 46.43 16.33 62.89
N ILE A 35 45.45 17.06 63.44
CA ILE A 35 44.05 16.98 63.02
C ILE A 35 43.79 17.79 61.76
N LYS A 36 44.40 18.97 61.62
CA LYS A 36 44.20 19.87 60.49
C LYS A 36 44.39 19.20 59.11
N PRO A 37 45.47 18.44 58.83
CA PRO A 37 45.58 17.74 57.56
C PRO A 37 44.50 16.66 57.36
N LEU A 38 44.02 15.99 58.42
CA LEU A 38 42.91 15.06 58.30
C LEU A 38 41.57 15.77 58.03
N GLU A 39 41.37 16.96 58.59
CA GLU A 39 40.19 17.80 58.30
C GLU A 39 40.22 18.31 56.85
N ASP A 40 41.38 18.77 56.38
CA ASP A 40 41.58 19.20 54.99
C ASP A 40 41.33 18.02 54.02
N ASP A 41 41.92 16.84 54.28
CA ASP A 41 41.72 15.62 53.49
C ASP A 41 40.24 15.17 53.49
N LEU A 42 39.58 15.24 54.66
CA LEU A 42 38.16 14.91 54.78
C LEU A 42 37.31 15.87 53.93
N GLN A 43 37.62 17.16 53.95
CA GLN A 43 36.89 18.16 53.19
C GLN A 43 37.05 17.94 51.68
N ASP A 44 38.27 17.64 51.21
CA ASP A 44 38.53 17.30 49.81
C ASP A 44 37.75 16.04 49.36
N LEU A 45 37.70 15.01 50.22
CA LEU A 45 36.93 13.80 49.95
C LEU A 45 35.43 14.05 49.92
N VAL A 46 34.90 14.90 50.81
CA VAL A 46 33.50 15.30 50.82
C VAL A 46 33.15 16.07 49.56
N ASP A 47 33.97 17.03 49.14
CA ASP A 47 33.77 17.80 47.92
C ASP A 47 33.87 16.92 46.66
N SER A 48 34.76 15.93 46.65
CA SER A 48 34.84 14.93 45.58
C SER A 48 33.60 14.04 45.53
N LEU A 49 33.13 13.56 46.68
CA LEU A 49 31.93 12.74 46.79
C LEU A 49 30.70 13.51 46.30
N GLU A 50 30.55 14.78 46.69
CA GLU A 50 29.43 15.62 46.29
C GLU A 50 29.43 15.87 44.77
N ARG A 51 30.60 16.18 44.18
CA ARG A 51 30.75 16.27 42.72
C ARG A 51 30.37 14.98 42.00
N SER A 52 30.77 13.83 42.54
CA SER A 52 30.42 12.52 41.96
C SER A 52 28.92 12.24 42.04
N LYS A 53 28.28 12.53 43.18
CA LYS A 53 26.83 12.40 43.35
C LYS A 53 26.06 13.29 42.38
N GLN A 54 26.47 14.54 42.19
CA GLN A 54 25.86 15.46 41.22
C GLN A 54 25.97 14.93 39.79
N ARG A 55 27.12 14.35 39.42
CA ARG A 55 27.29 13.69 38.12
C ARG A 55 26.38 12.49 37.94
N VAL A 56 26.18 11.67 38.98
CA VAL A 56 25.25 10.53 38.91
C VAL A 56 23.83 11.03 38.68
N VAL A 57 23.37 12.03 39.46
CA VAL A 57 22.03 12.61 39.29
C VAL A 57 21.84 13.21 37.90
N GLN A 58 22.86 13.88 37.34
CA GLN A 58 22.78 14.40 35.98
C GLN A 58 22.66 13.26 34.95
N CYS A 59 23.50 12.23 35.07
CA CYS A 59 23.48 11.09 34.17
C CYS A 59 22.14 10.35 34.23
N GLU A 60 21.55 10.20 35.43
CA GLU A 60 20.22 9.60 35.61
C GLU A 60 19.12 10.42 34.91
N ARG A 61 19.20 11.76 34.97
CA ARG A 61 18.26 12.64 34.24
C ARG A 61 18.40 12.49 32.73
N ASP A 62 19.64 12.55 32.23
CA ASP A 62 19.92 12.40 30.80
C ASP A 62 19.41 11.05 30.28
N LEU A 63 19.50 10.00 31.09
CA LEU A 63 19.01 8.66 30.76
C LEU A 63 17.48 8.61 30.67
N VAL A 64 16.77 9.27 31.59
CA VAL A 64 15.31 9.39 31.55
C VAL A 64 14.85 10.16 30.31
N ASP A 65 15.52 11.26 29.98
CA ASP A 65 15.20 12.07 28.80
C ASP A 65 15.41 11.26 27.50
N LEU A 66 16.52 10.52 27.42
CA LEU A 66 16.82 9.67 26.28
C LEU A 66 15.83 8.50 26.15
N ASP A 67 15.45 7.85 27.26
CA ASP A 67 14.47 6.78 27.25
C ASP A 67 13.11 7.28 26.75
N GLN A 68 12.72 8.50 27.12
CA GLN A 68 11.49 9.11 26.61
C GLN A 68 11.57 9.38 25.10
N GLU A 69 12.68 9.93 24.61
CA GLU A 69 12.88 10.17 23.18
C GLU A 69 12.85 8.85 22.37
N VAL A 70 13.43 7.78 22.91
CA VAL A 70 13.39 6.44 22.30
C VAL A 70 11.96 5.89 22.24
N VAL A 71 11.14 6.11 23.26
CA VAL A 71 9.73 5.70 23.26
C VAL A 71 8.97 6.44 22.16
N ASP A 72 9.17 7.75 22.05
CA ASP A 72 8.49 8.58 21.06
C ASP A 72 8.89 8.19 19.63
N LEU A 73 10.19 7.98 19.38
CA LEU A 73 10.70 7.52 18.09
C LEU A 73 10.18 6.13 17.71
N LYS A 74 10.08 5.20 18.68
CA LYS A 74 9.49 3.88 18.44
C LYS A 74 8.01 3.97 18.06
N ALA A 75 7.26 4.85 18.72
CA ALA A 75 5.85 5.08 18.40
C ALA A 75 5.69 5.68 17.00
N GLU A 76 6.50 6.68 16.64
CA GLU A 76 6.46 7.29 15.31
C GLU A 76 6.86 6.30 14.22
N PHE A 77 7.90 5.50 14.45
CA PHE A 77 8.33 4.46 13.53
C PHE A 77 7.21 3.45 13.28
N GLY A 78 6.55 2.95 14.34
CA GLY A 78 5.42 2.03 14.21
C GLY A 78 4.27 2.62 13.39
N ARG A 79 3.92 3.90 13.62
CA ARG A 79 2.90 4.61 12.84
C ARG A 79 3.29 4.69 11.36
N ARG A 80 4.50 5.15 11.06
CA ARG A 80 4.98 5.31 9.68
C ARG A 80 5.09 3.97 8.94
N THR A 81 5.53 2.90 9.61
CA THR A 81 5.54 1.56 9.03
C THR A 81 4.13 1.07 8.73
N GLY A 82 3.17 1.28 9.63
CA GLY A 82 1.77 0.95 9.39
C GLY A 82 1.17 1.69 8.19
N GLU A 83 1.44 2.99 8.08
CA GLU A 83 1.03 3.80 6.93
C GLU A 83 1.66 3.31 5.62
N ALA A 84 2.95 3.00 5.63
CA ALA A 84 3.66 2.48 4.46
C ALA A 84 3.07 1.14 3.98
N GLU A 85 2.76 0.21 4.89
CA GLU A 85 2.13 -1.06 4.52
C GLU A 85 0.70 -0.88 4.01
N SER A 86 -0.09 0.02 4.60
CA SER A 86 -1.43 0.36 4.10
C SER A 86 -1.38 0.95 2.69
N LEU A 87 -0.40 1.82 2.40
CA LEU A 87 -0.19 2.39 1.08
C LEU A 87 0.23 1.32 0.07
N LYS A 88 1.14 0.40 0.43
CA LYS A 88 1.54 -0.72 -0.43
C LYS A 88 0.36 -1.61 -0.79
N LEU A 89 -0.51 -1.95 0.17
CA LEU A 89 -1.70 -2.75 -0.08
C LEU A 89 -2.68 -2.04 -1.03
N SER A 90 -2.87 -0.73 -0.83
CA SER A 90 -3.74 0.09 -1.68
C SER A 90 -3.19 0.21 -3.11
N LEU A 91 -1.86 0.39 -3.24
CA LEU A 91 -1.17 0.41 -4.52
C LEU A 91 -1.36 -0.91 -5.27
N LYS A 92 -1.09 -2.04 -4.61
CA LYS A 92 -1.25 -3.36 -5.21
C LYS A 92 -2.69 -3.60 -5.71
N LYS A 93 -3.68 -3.20 -4.92
CA LYS A 93 -5.09 -3.29 -5.32
C LYS A 93 -5.38 -2.44 -6.57
N ALA A 94 -4.81 -1.25 -6.66
CA ALA A 94 -4.96 -0.38 -7.83
C ALA A 94 -4.25 -0.96 -9.06
N GLU A 95 -3.06 -1.56 -8.90
CA GLU A 95 -2.34 -2.26 -9.97
C GLU A 95 -3.13 -3.47 -10.49
N ASP A 96 -3.68 -4.31 -9.60
CA ASP A 96 -4.52 -5.45 -9.97
C ASP A 96 -5.77 -4.98 -10.75
N GLN A 97 -6.38 -3.87 -10.33
CA GLN A 97 -7.52 -3.28 -11.03
C GLN A 97 -7.15 -2.71 -12.40
N LEU A 98 -5.98 -2.07 -12.50
CA LEU A 98 -5.46 -1.54 -13.75
C LEU A 98 -5.20 -2.67 -14.74
N GLU A 99 -4.52 -3.74 -14.32
CA GLU A 99 -4.25 -4.90 -15.17
C GLU A 99 -5.56 -5.54 -15.68
N ALA A 100 -6.55 -5.68 -14.81
CA ALA A 100 -7.86 -6.18 -15.20
C ALA A 100 -8.55 -5.28 -16.24
N ALA A 101 -8.48 -3.95 -16.05
CA ALA A 101 -9.03 -2.97 -16.98
C ALA A 101 -8.30 -2.98 -18.32
N GLU A 102 -6.97 -3.04 -18.34
CA GLU A 102 -6.16 -3.14 -19.55
C GLU A 102 -6.46 -4.41 -20.32
N ARG A 103 -6.58 -5.55 -19.63
CA ARG A 103 -6.97 -6.82 -20.26
C ARG A 103 -8.37 -6.74 -20.88
N LEU A 104 -9.32 -6.08 -20.23
CA LEU A 104 -10.65 -5.85 -20.79
C LEU A 104 -10.58 -4.93 -22.01
N LEU A 105 -9.86 -3.81 -21.93
CA LEU A 105 -9.67 -2.88 -23.05
C LEU A 105 -9.01 -3.57 -24.25
N GLY A 106 -8.00 -4.41 -24.02
CA GLY A 106 -7.36 -5.20 -25.07
C GLY A 106 -8.35 -6.15 -25.77
N LYS A 107 -9.25 -6.79 -25.02
CA LYS A 107 -10.33 -7.61 -25.59
C LYS A 107 -11.34 -6.76 -26.37
N LEU A 108 -11.78 -5.62 -25.80
CA LEU A 108 -12.79 -4.74 -26.41
C LEU A 108 -12.27 -4.05 -27.68
N GLY A 109 -10.97 -3.78 -27.79
CA GLY A 109 -10.38 -3.12 -28.96
C GLY A 109 -10.62 -3.90 -30.26
N GLY A 110 -10.45 -5.22 -30.23
CA GLY A 110 -10.76 -6.08 -31.37
C GLY A 110 -12.26 -6.21 -31.65
N GLU A 111 -13.08 -6.21 -30.59
CA GLU A 111 -14.53 -6.29 -30.74
C GLU A 111 -15.14 -5.04 -31.37
N LYS A 112 -14.59 -3.84 -31.09
CA LYS A 112 -15.05 -2.60 -31.71
C LYS A 112 -14.99 -2.67 -33.24
N ALA A 113 -13.85 -3.07 -33.79
CA ALA A 113 -13.68 -3.16 -35.25
C ALA A 113 -14.66 -4.20 -35.85
N ARG A 114 -14.82 -5.35 -35.18
CA ARG A 114 -15.80 -6.37 -35.59
C ARG A 114 -17.23 -5.83 -35.57
N TRP A 115 -17.61 -5.08 -34.53
CA TRP A 115 -18.95 -4.49 -34.44
C TRP A 115 -19.18 -3.41 -35.49
N GLU A 116 -18.17 -2.59 -35.80
CA GLU A 116 -18.24 -1.61 -36.89
C GLU A 116 -18.48 -2.30 -38.25
N GLU A 117 -17.77 -3.40 -38.52
CA GLU A 117 -17.99 -4.20 -39.73
C GLU A 117 -19.38 -4.84 -39.76
N GLN A 118 -19.83 -5.42 -38.64
CA GLN A 118 -21.17 -6.02 -38.53
C GLN A 118 -22.28 -4.99 -38.74
N VAL A 119 -22.16 -3.79 -38.16
CA VAL A 119 -23.12 -2.69 -38.35
C VAL A 119 -23.17 -2.28 -39.82
N SER A 120 -22.02 -2.10 -40.46
CA SER A 120 -21.95 -1.76 -41.89
C SER A 120 -22.61 -2.84 -42.77
N ALA A 121 -22.36 -4.11 -42.47
CA ALA A 121 -22.99 -5.24 -43.17
C ALA A 121 -24.51 -5.25 -42.97
N ILE A 122 -25.00 -5.04 -41.73
CA ILE A 122 -26.44 -4.98 -41.43
C ILE A 122 -27.10 -3.81 -42.15
N ASP A 123 -26.46 -2.64 -42.20
CA ASP A 123 -26.98 -1.47 -42.92
C ASP A 123 -27.11 -1.77 -44.42
N ALA A 124 -26.09 -2.39 -45.02
CA ALA A 124 -26.13 -2.81 -46.43
C ALA A 124 -27.26 -3.83 -46.68
N THR A 125 -27.40 -4.84 -45.83
CA THR A 125 -28.49 -5.82 -45.91
C THR A 125 -29.86 -5.16 -45.71
N THR A 126 -29.98 -4.20 -44.81
CA THR A 126 -31.23 -3.47 -44.54
C THR A 126 -31.67 -2.66 -45.76
N GLN A 127 -30.73 -2.05 -46.48
CA GLN A 127 -31.01 -1.35 -47.74
C GLN A 127 -31.42 -2.30 -48.88
N ALA A 128 -30.86 -3.51 -48.92
CA ALA A 128 -31.20 -4.54 -49.90
C ALA A 128 -32.52 -5.27 -49.58
N LEU A 129 -32.89 -5.33 -48.29
CA LEU A 129 -33.98 -6.14 -47.76
C LEU A 129 -35.31 -6.00 -48.52
N PRO A 130 -35.82 -4.81 -48.90
CA PRO A 130 -37.10 -4.72 -49.62
C PRO A 130 -37.09 -5.46 -50.97
N ARG A 131 -35.97 -5.44 -51.69
CA ARG A 131 -35.82 -6.10 -53.00
C ARG A 131 -35.67 -7.61 -52.83
N ASP A 132 -34.86 -8.00 -51.86
CA ASP A 132 -34.59 -9.40 -51.52
C ASP A 132 -35.86 -10.10 -50.98
N SER A 133 -36.64 -9.41 -50.14
CA SER A 133 -37.94 -9.89 -49.66
C SER A 133 -38.97 -10.03 -50.78
N LEU A 134 -38.99 -9.10 -51.74
CA LEU A 134 -39.89 -9.19 -52.89
C LEU A 134 -39.56 -10.42 -53.76
N LEU A 135 -38.28 -10.65 -54.02
CA LEU A 135 -37.79 -11.84 -54.74
C LEU A 135 -38.16 -13.12 -54.01
N ALA A 136 -37.96 -13.17 -52.69
CA ALA A 136 -38.31 -14.32 -51.87
C ALA A 136 -39.83 -14.61 -51.91
N ALA A 137 -40.65 -13.58 -51.72
CA ALA A 137 -42.10 -13.71 -51.78
C ALA A 137 -42.58 -14.15 -53.18
N GLY A 138 -42.01 -13.59 -54.24
CA GLY A 138 -42.30 -13.97 -55.62
C GLY A 138 -41.94 -15.44 -55.92
N PHE A 139 -40.79 -15.90 -55.44
CA PHE A 139 -40.38 -17.29 -55.60
C PHE A 139 -41.34 -18.25 -54.89
N ILE A 140 -41.68 -17.98 -53.62
CA ILE A 140 -42.54 -18.86 -52.82
C ILE A 140 -43.98 -18.88 -53.37
N THR A 141 -44.45 -17.80 -53.98
CA THR A 141 -45.83 -17.70 -54.48
C THR A 141 -46.03 -18.25 -55.89
N TYR A 142 -45.10 -18.02 -56.82
CA TYR A 142 -45.31 -18.31 -58.24
C TYR A 142 -44.45 -19.45 -58.81
N LEU A 143 -43.30 -19.73 -58.19
CA LEU A 143 -42.33 -20.70 -58.71
C LEU A 143 -42.41 -22.13 -58.13
N PRO A 144 -43.11 -22.48 -57.03
CA PRO A 144 -42.96 -23.82 -56.44
C PRO A 144 -43.32 -24.99 -57.35
N SER A 145 -44.27 -24.82 -58.27
CA SER A 145 -44.74 -25.87 -59.17
C SER A 145 -43.92 -26.00 -60.46
N LEU A 146 -42.92 -25.14 -60.68
CA LEU A 146 -42.13 -25.12 -61.90
C LEU A 146 -40.84 -25.96 -61.80
N PRO A 147 -40.37 -26.56 -62.91
CA PRO A 147 -39.09 -27.25 -62.93
C PRO A 147 -37.93 -26.27 -62.68
N GLU A 148 -36.80 -26.80 -62.19
CA GLU A 148 -35.62 -26.00 -61.77
C GLU A 148 -35.14 -25.02 -62.84
N ASP A 149 -35.03 -25.45 -64.10
CA ASP A 149 -34.58 -24.60 -65.20
C ASP A 149 -35.47 -23.35 -65.37
N LYS A 150 -36.79 -23.51 -65.23
CA LYS A 150 -37.75 -22.40 -65.33
C LYS A 150 -37.71 -21.49 -64.12
N ARG A 151 -37.40 -22.02 -62.93
CA ARG A 151 -37.18 -21.23 -61.72
C ARG A 151 -35.91 -20.38 -61.86
N GLN A 152 -34.83 -20.96 -62.35
CA GLN A 152 -33.57 -20.25 -62.59
C GLN A 152 -33.72 -19.15 -63.66
N ASP A 153 -34.42 -19.43 -64.76
CA ASP A 153 -34.72 -18.45 -65.81
C ASP A 153 -35.49 -17.24 -65.24
N ALA A 154 -36.59 -17.49 -64.51
CA ALA A 154 -37.42 -16.45 -63.92
C ALA A 154 -36.65 -15.65 -62.86
N MET A 155 -35.88 -16.33 -62.01
CA MET A 155 -35.07 -15.69 -60.97
C MET A 155 -34.01 -14.77 -61.57
N THR A 156 -33.34 -15.21 -62.65
CA THR A 156 -32.33 -14.42 -63.37
C THR A 156 -32.93 -13.16 -63.99
N GLN A 157 -34.15 -13.27 -64.55
CA GLN A 157 -34.86 -12.11 -65.08
C GLN A 157 -35.24 -11.12 -63.97
N TRP A 158 -35.76 -11.63 -62.84
CA TRP A 158 -36.21 -10.78 -61.73
C TRP A 158 -35.06 -10.07 -61.01
N THR A 159 -33.92 -10.75 -60.80
CA THR A 159 -32.72 -10.11 -60.24
C THR A 159 -32.19 -9.02 -61.16
N SER A 160 -32.19 -9.26 -62.48
CA SER A 160 -31.79 -8.26 -63.49
C SER A 160 -32.70 -7.04 -63.47
N ILE A 161 -34.02 -7.21 -63.36
CA ILE A 161 -35.00 -6.10 -63.31
C ILE A 161 -34.81 -5.27 -62.02
N LEU A 162 -34.61 -5.93 -60.88
CA LEU A 162 -34.47 -5.25 -59.58
C LEU A 162 -33.07 -4.69 -59.32
N GLY A 163 -32.14 -4.92 -60.26
CA GLY A 163 -30.72 -4.55 -60.10
C GLY A 163 -30.09 -5.20 -58.87
N VAL A 164 -30.56 -6.39 -58.50
CA VAL A 164 -30.00 -7.21 -57.43
C VAL A 164 -28.93 -8.09 -58.06
N GLY A 165 -27.80 -8.25 -57.38
CA GLY A 165 -26.74 -9.15 -57.84
C GLY A 165 -27.15 -10.63 -57.71
N ARG A 166 -26.24 -11.45 -57.19
CA ARG A 166 -26.56 -12.85 -56.93
C ARG A 166 -27.45 -12.96 -55.69
N PHE A 167 -28.71 -13.36 -55.89
CA PHE A 167 -29.63 -13.70 -54.80
C PHE A 167 -29.72 -15.21 -54.62
N ASP A 168 -29.59 -15.67 -53.38
CA ASP A 168 -29.75 -17.07 -53.00
C ASP A 168 -30.87 -17.16 -51.97
N LEU A 169 -32.02 -17.71 -52.39
CA LEU A 169 -33.20 -17.81 -51.55
C LEU A 169 -32.96 -18.62 -50.28
N ARG A 170 -32.19 -19.71 -50.37
CA ARG A 170 -31.97 -20.64 -49.25
C ARG A 170 -31.20 -19.94 -48.15
N ARG A 171 -30.15 -19.21 -48.52
CA ARG A 171 -29.34 -18.42 -47.58
C ARG A 171 -30.08 -17.20 -47.03
N PHE A 172 -31.03 -16.66 -47.80
CA PHE A 172 -31.85 -15.53 -47.35
C PHE A 172 -32.92 -15.97 -46.33
N MET A 173 -33.54 -17.12 -46.54
CA MET A 173 -34.66 -17.62 -45.72
C MET A 173 -34.24 -18.52 -44.56
N SER A 174 -33.01 -19.04 -44.58
CA SER A 174 -32.57 -20.04 -43.62
C SER A 174 -31.12 -19.79 -43.22
N SER A 175 -30.87 -19.89 -41.92
CA SER A 175 -29.51 -19.86 -41.39
C SER A 175 -28.76 -21.15 -41.71
N GLU A 176 -27.42 -21.09 -41.75
CA GLU A 176 -26.59 -22.29 -41.93
C GLU A 176 -26.84 -23.34 -40.86
N SER A 177 -27.12 -22.90 -39.62
CA SER A 177 -27.47 -23.78 -38.52
C SER A 177 -28.78 -24.54 -38.76
N GLU A 178 -29.82 -23.89 -39.26
CA GLU A 178 -31.10 -24.55 -39.60
C GLU A 178 -30.93 -25.56 -40.72
N MET A 179 -30.20 -25.19 -41.79
CA MET A 179 -29.91 -26.11 -42.90
C MET A 179 -29.12 -27.34 -42.44
N LEU A 180 -28.17 -27.17 -41.51
CA LEU A 180 -27.42 -28.28 -40.92
C LEU A 180 -28.31 -29.19 -40.06
N THR A 181 -29.24 -28.60 -39.29
CA THR A 181 -30.22 -29.37 -38.50
C THR A 181 -31.12 -30.21 -39.42
N TRP A 182 -31.69 -29.63 -40.48
CA TRP A 182 -32.54 -30.38 -41.40
C TRP A 182 -31.78 -31.51 -42.10
N LYS A 183 -30.53 -31.28 -42.48
CA LYS A 183 -29.66 -32.32 -43.02
C LYS A 183 -29.41 -33.44 -42.01
N ALA A 184 -29.22 -33.11 -40.74
CA ALA A 184 -29.07 -34.10 -39.66
C ALA A 184 -30.37 -34.90 -39.42
N GLU A 185 -31.53 -34.28 -39.65
CA GLU A 185 -32.85 -34.92 -39.57
C GLU A 185 -33.22 -35.75 -40.81
N GLY A 186 -32.33 -35.81 -41.81
CA GLY A 186 -32.48 -36.67 -42.98
C GLY A 186 -32.99 -35.97 -44.25
N LEU A 187 -33.05 -34.63 -44.27
CA LEU A 187 -33.34 -33.87 -45.49
C LEU A 187 -32.19 -34.07 -46.51
N PRO A 188 -32.49 -34.37 -47.79
CA PRO A 188 -31.47 -34.47 -48.82
C PRO A 188 -30.69 -33.16 -48.98
N GLY A 189 -29.38 -33.25 -49.23
CA GLY A 189 -28.53 -32.08 -49.43
C GLY A 189 -28.50 -31.56 -50.88
N ASP A 190 -29.49 -31.89 -51.69
CA ASP A 190 -29.55 -31.48 -53.08
C ASP A 190 -30.10 -30.05 -53.24
N GLY A 191 -29.94 -29.47 -54.44
CA GLY A 191 -30.36 -28.10 -54.73
C GLY A 191 -31.88 -27.90 -54.80
N LEU A 192 -32.66 -28.97 -54.62
CA LEU A 192 -34.12 -28.98 -54.73
C LEU A 192 -34.82 -29.14 -53.38
N SER A 193 -34.30 -30.00 -52.48
CA SER A 193 -34.81 -30.22 -51.12
C SER A 193 -34.35 -29.15 -50.15
#